data_AF-A0A859CRW1-F1
#
_entry.id   AF-A0A859CRW1-F1
#
_cell.length_a   1.000
_cell.length_b   1.000
_cell.length_c   1.000
_cell.angle_alpha   90.00
_cell.angle_beta   90.00
_cell.angle_gamma   90.00
#
_symmetry.space_group_name_H-M   'P 1'
#
loop_
_entity.id
_entity.type
_entity.pdbx_description
1 polymer ?
#
loop_
_entity_poly.entity_id
_entity_poly.type
_entity_poly.pdbx_seq_one_letter_code
_entity_poly.pdbx_strand_id
1 'polypeptide(L)'
;MPSNPVLLTLQEHVYFLLNEVETHCHIVELFFTSGATGLLPNIRGRRGYVQALREKADIETARLLERRKVNTTFHAQVSGMHSLVIALEMLTKHCFDCVREGTLSAPYEHPAGQDCCKLAKRIRRALRLVKVGVADNRRRTGIKLGRRTHKLLASYNELQAQTLQAKLTLSDEQLQAAILSNVSLKRLIEQLSVVAEALIKADLGQVATLQNYPHLLDSASNLNYNLKDLKVRRLALTRSGSAIAAISHKSESGKNVLAVYKEGDRIKIDEEVAGVNHWRTIDPRLAPSVLSQTGRLNNGEENEQSSLLIEHIPGKTLEKLLLDGDKDGAQAALNILFKTLNKTWKTTLTPESCSAKFMLQLQKRIGDSRRVHPEFFKDEERICGYVSASFDELVERVAIQETQWRAPFSVLTHGDFNVDNLIYDDVEQRIYFIDLHRASYFDYVQDLSVLMVSIYRLQVLSGVTRKQMMDSAKAVYHFGRRFANRQQDETFEVRLAAGLARSFATSTRFIFDKKLASRMHLRARYLLERLAKLTPEQAQTFTLPLRELYVE
;
A
#
# COMPACT_ATOMS: atom_id res chain seq x y z
N MET A 1 7.07 1.57 -32.62
CA MET A 1 8.02 0.49 -32.30
C MET A 1 7.29 -0.81 -32.54
N PRO A 2 7.70 -1.65 -33.50
CA PRO A 2 7.08 -2.97 -33.68
C PRO A 2 7.17 -3.73 -32.35
N SER A 3 6.08 -4.40 -31.96
CA SER A 3 6.03 -5.18 -30.73
C SER A 3 7.14 -6.23 -30.75
N ASN A 4 7.87 -6.34 -29.63
CA ASN A 4 8.87 -7.39 -29.43
C ASN A 4 8.20 -8.75 -29.70
N PRO A 5 8.74 -9.63 -30.56
CA PRO A 5 8.06 -10.85 -31.03
C PRO A 5 7.50 -11.74 -29.91
N VAL A 6 8.08 -11.64 -28.71
CA VAL A 6 7.68 -12.35 -27.50
C VAL A 6 6.34 -11.88 -26.90
N LEU A 7 5.89 -10.65 -27.17
CA LEU A 7 4.58 -10.15 -26.71
C LEU A 7 3.42 -10.58 -27.63
N LEU A 8 3.72 -11.10 -28.82
CA LEU A 8 2.71 -11.43 -29.83
C LEU A 8 1.80 -12.59 -29.39
N THR A 9 2.33 -13.59 -28.69
CA THR A 9 1.56 -14.75 -28.19
C THR A 9 0.53 -14.33 -27.14
N LEU A 10 0.93 -13.49 -26.18
CA LEU A 10 0.00 -12.97 -25.18
C LEU A 10 -1.04 -12.01 -25.81
N GLN A 11 -0.64 -11.22 -26.80
CA GLN A 11 -1.57 -10.40 -27.57
C GLN A 11 -2.59 -11.24 -28.33
N GLU A 12 -2.17 -12.36 -28.91
CA GLU A 12 -3.06 -13.31 -29.60
C GLU A 12 -4.13 -13.86 -28.65
N HIS A 13 -3.75 -14.29 -27.43
CA HIS A 13 -4.72 -14.71 -26.42
C HIS A 13 -5.71 -13.60 -26.03
N VAL A 14 -5.24 -12.36 -25.92
CA VAL A 14 -6.12 -11.19 -25.70
C VAL A 14 -7.08 -10.99 -26.87
N TYR A 15 -6.63 -11.15 -28.12
CA TYR A 15 -7.51 -11.05 -29.29
C TYR A 15 -8.59 -12.13 -29.31
N PHE A 16 -8.24 -13.37 -29.01
CA PHE A 16 -9.24 -14.46 -28.91
C PHE A 16 -10.25 -14.20 -27.80
N LEU A 17 -9.81 -13.77 -26.62
CA LEU A 17 -10.71 -13.39 -25.53
C LEU A 17 -11.61 -12.21 -25.89
N LEU A 18 -11.09 -11.18 -26.56
CA LEU A 18 -11.91 -10.05 -27.02
C LEU A 18 -13.03 -10.49 -27.96
N ASN A 19 -12.74 -11.38 -28.91
CA ASN A 19 -13.75 -11.94 -29.82
C ASN A 19 -14.81 -12.74 -29.04
N GLU A 20 -14.38 -13.47 -28.01
CA GLU A 20 -15.28 -14.25 -27.18
C GLU A 20 -16.20 -13.36 -26.33
N VAL A 21 -15.65 -12.31 -25.73
CA VAL A 21 -16.44 -11.29 -25.01
C VAL A 21 -17.44 -10.60 -25.94
N GLU A 22 -17.03 -10.25 -27.17
CA GLU A 22 -17.95 -9.68 -28.17
C GLU A 22 -19.11 -10.64 -28.50
N THR A 23 -18.83 -11.94 -28.56
CA THR A 23 -19.86 -12.97 -28.77
C THR A 23 -20.81 -13.07 -27.58
N HIS A 24 -20.30 -13.09 -26.35
CA HIS A 24 -21.11 -13.10 -25.14
C HIS A 24 -22.00 -11.83 -25.02
N CYS A 25 -21.45 -10.65 -25.33
CA CYS A 25 -22.22 -9.41 -25.39
C CYS A 25 -23.31 -9.45 -26.46
N HIS A 26 -23.05 -10.11 -27.60
CA HIS A 26 -24.07 -10.30 -28.63
C HIS A 26 -25.19 -11.23 -28.16
N ILE A 27 -24.88 -12.29 -27.41
CA ILE A 27 -25.91 -13.16 -26.81
C ILE A 27 -26.77 -12.37 -25.81
N VAL A 28 -26.18 -11.50 -24.99
CA VAL A 28 -26.94 -10.59 -24.11
C VAL A 28 -27.88 -9.67 -24.91
N GLU A 29 -27.41 -9.12 -26.03
CA GLU A 29 -28.24 -8.31 -26.93
C GLU A 29 -29.43 -9.11 -27.50
N LEU A 30 -29.18 -10.35 -27.95
CA LEU A 30 -30.23 -11.24 -28.44
C LEU A 30 -31.22 -11.62 -27.32
N PHE A 31 -30.73 -11.82 -26.10
CA PHE A 31 -31.55 -12.14 -24.93
C PHE A 31 -32.59 -11.05 -24.66
N PHE A 32 -32.17 -9.78 -24.57
CA PHE A 32 -33.11 -8.67 -24.37
C PHE A 32 -34.01 -8.37 -25.57
N THR A 33 -33.66 -8.87 -26.77
CA THR A 33 -34.47 -8.68 -27.98
C THR A 33 -35.52 -9.78 -28.15
N SER A 34 -35.21 -11.02 -27.75
CA SER A 34 -36.05 -12.19 -28.05
C SER A 34 -36.73 -12.82 -26.83
N GLY A 35 -36.22 -12.59 -25.61
CA GLY A 35 -36.66 -13.31 -24.41
C GLY A 35 -36.42 -14.82 -24.47
N ALA A 36 -35.62 -15.31 -25.44
CA ALA A 36 -35.50 -16.73 -25.73
C ALA A 36 -34.71 -17.48 -24.65
N THR A 37 -35.34 -18.49 -24.04
CA THR A 37 -34.75 -19.34 -22.99
C THR A 37 -33.59 -20.21 -23.50
N GLY A 38 -33.59 -20.54 -24.80
CA GLY A 38 -32.53 -21.31 -25.46
C GLY A 38 -31.15 -20.62 -25.52
N LEU A 39 -31.06 -19.33 -25.17
CA LEU A 39 -29.79 -18.60 -25.14
C LEU A 39 -28.94 -18.95 -23.91
N LEU A 40 -29.56 -19.32 -22.79
CA LEU A 40 -28.85 -19.72 -21.57
C LEU A 40 -27.96 -20.97 -21.76
N PRO A 41 -28.44 -22.10 -22.31
CA PRO A 41 -27.56 -23.24 -22.59
C PRO A 41 -26.46 -22.92 -23.62
N ASN A 42 -26.74 -22.05 -24.60
CA ASN A 42 -25.74 -21.60 -25.57
C ASN A 42 -24.57 -20.87 -24.88
N ILE A 43 -24.84 -19.79 -24.12
CA ILE A 43 -23.78 -19.04 -23.43
C ILE A 43 -23.09 -19.89 -22.35
N ARG A 44 -23.81 -20.84 -21.73
CA ARG A 44 -23.23 -21.80 -20.76
C ARG A 44 -22.19 -22.70 -21.41
N GLY A 45 -22.45 -23.22 -22.61
CA GLY A 45 -21.54 -24.12 -23.33
C GLY A 45 -20.20 -23.48 -23.70
N ARG A 46 -20.15 -22.14 -23.78
CA ARG A 46 -18.93 -21.38 -24.13
C ARG A 46 -17.98 -21.14 -22.96
N ARG A 47 -18.43 -21.37 -21.71
CA ARG A 47 -17.63 -21.14 -20.50
C ARG A 47 -16.31 -21.92 -20.48
N GLY A 48 -16.33 -23.18 -20.93
CA GLY A 48 -15.13 -24.01 -21.01
C GLY A 48 -14.08 -23.45 -21.97
N TYR A 49 -14.52 -22.85 -23.09
CA TYR A 49 -13.63 -22.21 -24.04
C TYR A 49 -12.98 -20.95 -23.47
N VAL A 50 -13.75 -20.08 -22.80
CA VAL A 50 -13.21 -18.90 -22.09
C VAL A 50 -12.17 -19.32 -21.06
N GLN A 51 -12.48 -20.34 -20.25
CA GLN A 51 -11.57 -20.86 -19.23
C GLN A 51 -10.27 -21.37 -19.86
N ALA A 52 -10.34 -22.14 -20.94
CA ALA A 52 -9.15 -22.62 -21.64
C ALA A 52 -8.30 -21.48 -22.22
N LEU A 53 -8.92 -20.41 -22.75
CA LEU A 53 -8.18 -19.22 -23.20
C LEU A 53 -7.49 -18.50 -22.04
N ARG A 54 -8.16 -18.39 -20.89
CA ARG A 54 -7.62 -17.80 -19.67
C ARG A 54 -6.41 -18.60 -19.15
N GLU A 55 -6.54 -19.92 -19.05
CA GLU A 55 -5.47 -20.81 -18.59
C GLU A 55 -4.24 -20.75 -19.51
N LYS A 56 -4.44 -20.73 -20.84
CA LYS A 56 -3.34 -20.54 -21.81
C LYS A 56 -2.61 -19.22 -21.58
N ALA A 57 -3.34 -18.12 -21.39
CA ALA A 57 -2.75 -16.82 -21.11
C ALA A 57 -2.01 -16.77 -19.75
N ASP A 58 -2.48 -17.52 -18.75
CA ASP A 58 -1.82 -17.64 -17.44
C ASP A 58 -0.49 -18.37 -17.53
N ILE A 59 -0.47 -19.51 -18.24
CA ILE A 59 0.76 -20.27 -18.49
C ILE A 59 1.76 -19.42 -19.26
N GLU A 60 1.32 -18.72 -20.30
CA GLU A 60 2.19 -17.86 -21.09
C GLU A 60 2.73 -16.68 -20.27
N THR A 61 1.88 -16.04 -19.48
CA THR A 61 2.30 -14.96 -18.56
C THR A 61 3.38 -15.46 -17.60
N ALA A 62 3.17 -16.63 -16.97
CA ALA A 62 4.14 -17.21 -16.05
C ALA A 62 5.49 -17.46 -16.72
N ARG A 63 5.49 -18.07 -17.91
CA ARG A 63 6.71 -18.31 -18.72
C ARG A 63 7.45 -17.02 -19.05
N LEU A 64 6.72 -15.97 -19.44
CA LEU A 64 7.31 -14.68 -19.80
C LEU A 64 7.94 -13.98 -18.59
N LEU A 65 7.44 -14.23 -17.37
CA LEU A 65 7.90 -13.58 -16.14
C LEU A 65 8.96 -14.39 -15.36
N GLU A 66 9.03 -15.72 -15.53
CA GLU A 66 9.83 -16.65 -14.72
C GLU A 66 11.28 -16.22 -14.47
N ARG A 67 11.95 -15.62 -15.47
CA ARG A 67 13.35 -15.18 -15.39
C ARG A 67 13.55 -13.67 -15.57
N ARG A 68 12.47 -12.88 -15.45
CA ARG A 68 12.51 -11.43 -15.68
C ARG A 68 12.48 -10.68 -14.36
N LYS A 69 13.34 -9.67 -14.22
CA LYS A 69 13.32 -8.78 -13.06
C LYS A 69 12.00 -7.99 -13.03
N VAL A 70 11.35 -7.97 -11.87
CA VAL A 70 10.05 -7.31 -11.60
C VAL A 70 10.03 -5.83 -11.99
N ASN A 71 11.19 -5.17 -11.97
CA ASN A 71 11.34 -3.74 -12.23
C ASN A 71 11.58 -3.38 -13.71
N THR A 72 11.45 -4.33 -14.64
CA THR A 72 11.65 -4.05 -16.07
C THR A 72 10.38 -3.56 -16.77
N THR A 73 10.54 -2.75 -17.82
CA THR A 73 9.42 -2.33 -18.68
C THR A 73 8.68 -3.53 -19.28
N PHE A 74 9.44 -4.58 -19.65
CA PHE A 74 8.87 -5.82 -20.17
C PHE A 74 7.96 -6.51 -19.13
N HIS A 75 8.43 -6.66 -17.89
CA HIS A 75 7.61 -7.23 -16.81
C HIS A 75 6.32 -6.42 -16.60
N ALA A 76 6.40 -5.09 -16.54
CA ALA A 76 5.23 -4.23 -16.38
C ALA A 76 4.21 -4.37 -17.53
N GLN A 77 4.69 -4.47 -18.77
CA GLN A 77 3.86 -4.70 -19.96
C GLN A 77 3.15 -6.06 -19.91
N VAL A 78 3.89 -7.14 -19.61
CA VAL A 78 3.33 -8.48 -19.48
C VAL A 78 2.29 -8.55 -18.36
N SER A 79 2.59 -8.01 -17.17
CA SER A 79 1.62 -7.94 -16.07
C SER A 79 0.39 -7.09 -16.39
N GLY A 80 0.55 -6.00 -17.15
CA GLY A 80 -0.57 -5.16 -17.59
C GLY A 80 -1.47 -5.88 -18.60
N MET A 81 -0.88 -6.60 -19.54
CA MET A 81 -1.60 -7.45 -20.49
C MET A 81 -2.30 -8.62 -19.78
N HIS A 82 -1.67 -9.23 -18.78
CA HIS A 82 -2.29 -10.26 -17.96
C HIS A 82 -3.50 -9.73 -17.17
N SER A 83 -3.39 -8.51 -16.62
CA SER A 83 -4.52 -7.83 -15.98
C SER A 83 -5.67 -7.60 -16.97
N LEU A 84 -5.36 -7.30 -18.23
CA LEU A 84 -6.36 -7.18 -19.29
C LEU A 84 -7.05 -8.52 -19.57
N VAL A 85 -6.31 -9.63 -19.62
CA VAL A 85 -6.87 -10.99 -19.77
C VAL A 85 -7.87 -11.29 -18.65
N ILE A 86 -7.51 -11.04 -17.38
CA ILE A 86 -8.42 -11.20 -16.23
C ILE A 86 -9.66 -10.34 -16.41
N ALA A 87 -9.46 -9.07 -16.80
CA ALA A 87 -10.56 -8.14 -16.92
C ALA A 87 -11.56 -8.53 -18.02
N LEU A 88 -11.07 -9.10 -19.12
CA LEU A 88 -11.89 -9.60 -20.23
C LEU A 88 -12.64 -10.88 -19.86
N GLU A 89 -12.01 -11.83 -19.17
CA GLU A 89 -12.68 -13.04 -18.69
C GLU A 89 -13.87 -12.67 -17.79
N MET A 90 -13.69 -11.74 -16.87
CA MET A 90 -14.75 -11.27 -15.98
C MET A 90 -15.95 -10.63 -16.71
N LEU A 91 -15.73 -9.98 -17.87
CA LEU A 91 -16.84 -9.51 -18.70
C LEU A 91 -17.70 -10.68 -19.21
N THR A 92 -17.09 -11.79 -19.63
CA THR A 92 -17.85 -12.96 -20.09
C THR A 92 -18.73 -13.54 -18.97
N LYS A 93 -18.23 -13.51 -17.72
CA LYS A 93 -18.97 -13.93 -16.53
C LYS A 93 -20.17 -13.04 -16.27
N HIS A 94 -20.01 -11.72 -16.36
CA HIS A 94 -21.15 -10.80 -16.20
C HIS A 94 -22.17 -10.92 -17.34
N CYS A 95 -21.74 -11.21 -18.58
CA CYS A 95 -22.67 -11.57 -19.66
C CYS A 95 -23.44 -12.87 -19.35
N PHE A 96 -22.75 -13.89 -18.84
CA PHE A 96 -23.38 -15.14 -18.43
C PHE A 96 -24.39 -14.93 -17.30
N ASP A 97 -24.01 -14.18 -16.25
CA ASP A 97 -24.90 -13.84 -15.13
C ASP A 97 -26.12 -13.06 -15.65
N CYS A 98 -25.94 -12.11 -16.57
CA CYS A 98 -27.05 -11.37 -17.17
C CYS A 98 -28.10 -12.28 -17.82
N VAL A 99 -27.67 -13.26 -18.61
CA VAL A 99 -28.58 -14.21 -19.26
C VAL A 99 -29.14 -15.20 -18.25
N ARG A 100 -28.32 -15.70 -17.31
CA ARG A 100 -28.76 -16.66 -16.29
C ARG A 100 -29.85 -16.08 -15.41
N GLU A 101 -29.60 -14.91 -14.82
CA GLU A 101 -30.54 -14.28 -13.90
C GLU A 101 -31.78 -13.76 -14.62
N GLY A 102 -31.65 -13.38 -15.90
CA GLY A 102 -32.79 -12.94 -16.71
C GLY A 102 -33.63 -14.06 -17.31
N THR A 103 -33.15 -15.31 -17.36
CA THR A 103 -33.87 -16.40 -18.01
C THR A 103 -34.82 -17.09 -17.02
N LEU A 104 -36.12 -17.07 -17.33
CA LEU A 104 -37.16 -17.82 -16.62
C LEU A 104 -37.48 -19.14 -17.34
N SER A 105 -38.41 -19.93 -16.78
CA SER A 105 -38.90 -21.18 -17.37
C SER A 105 -39.64 -20.96 -18.70
N ALA A 106 -40.35 -19.83 -18.82
CA ALA A 106 -41.03 -19.39 -20.03
C ALA A 106 -40.48 -18.03 -20.51
N PRO A 107 -40.49 -17.74 -21.81
CA PRO A 107 -40.14 -16.41 -22.32
C PRO A 107 -41.04 -15.32 -21.73
N TYR A 108 -40.45 -14.17 -21.41
CA TYR A 108 -41.19 -12.97 -21.04
C TYR A 108 -40.53 -11.74 -21.65
N GLU A 109 -41.32 -10.67 -21.81
CA GLU A 109 -40.81 -9.39 -22.30
C GLU A 109 -40.24 -8.56 -21.15
N HIS A 110 -38.96 -8.22 -21.26
CA HIS A 110 -38.32 -7.36 -20.28
C HIS A 110 -38.90 -5.93 -20.38
N PRO A 111 -39.34 -5.30 -19.28
CA PRO A 111 -40.03 -3.99 -19.29
C PRO A 111 -39.22 -2.85 -19.92
N ALA A 112 -37.89 -2.91 -19.80
CA ALA A 112 -36.95 -1.97 -20.43
C ALA A 112 -36.08 -2.63 -21.53
N GLY A 113 -36.56 -3.73 -22.15
CA GLY A 113 -35.76 -4.57 -23.04
C GLY A 113 -35.09 -3.83 -24.21
N GLN A 114 -35.78 -2.85 -24.79
CA GLN A 114 -35.21 -2.00 -25.84
C GLN A 114 -34.00 -1.19 -25.35
N ASP A 115 -34.08 -0.61 -24.15
CA ASP A 115 -32.99 0.18 -23.59
C ASP A 115 -31.85 -0.70 -23.08
N CYS A 116 -32.16 -1.90 -22.56
CA CYS A 116 -31.16 -2.93 -22.27
C CYS A 116 -30.38 -3.31 -23.54
N CYS A 117 -31.08 -3.53 -24.65
CA CYS A 117 -30.48 -3.83 -25.95
C CYS A 117 -29.61 -2.66 -26.46
N LYS A 118 -30.08 -1.41 -26.34
CA LYS A 118 -29.28 -0.21 -26.68
C LYS A 118 -28.02 -0.12 -25.81
N LEU A 119 -28.12 -0.39 -24.51
CA LEU A 119 -27.00 -0.36 -23.58
C LEU A 119 -25.97 -1.45 -23.90
N ALA A 120 -26.40 -2.69 -24.14
CA ALA A 120 -25.56 -3.79 -24.59
C ALA A 120 -24.83 -3.47 -25.90
N LYS A 121 -25.53 -2.87 -26.88
CA LYS A 121 -24.92 -2.38 -28.14
C LYS A 121 -23.82 -1.33 -27.87
N ARG A 122 -24.04 -0.40 -26.94
CA ARG A 122 -23.04 0.62 -26.58
C ARG A 122 -21.83 0.02 -25.86
N ILE A 123 -22.01 -0.98 -24.99
CA ILE A 123 -20.94 -1.77 -24.36
C ILE A 123 -20.11 -2.47 -25.45
N ARG A 124 -20.75 -3.16 -26.40
CA ARG A 124 -20.07 -3.84 -27.52
C ARG A 124 -19.27 -2.86 -28.39
N ARG A 125 -19.81 -1.66 -28.68
CA ARG A 125 -19.07 -0.60 -29.38
C ARG A 125 -17.85 -0.10 -28.59
N ALA A 126 -17.93 -0.11 -27.26
CA ALA A 126 -16.79 0.23 -26.40
C ALA A 126 -15.71 -0.86 -26.46
N LEU A 127 -16.07 -2.14 -26.52
CA LEU A 127 -15.13 -3.25 -26.69
C LEU A 127 -14.39 -3.24 -28.04
N ARG A 128 -15.07 -2.87 -29.13
CA ARG A 128 -14.41 -2.67 -30.42
C ARG A 128 -13.29 -1.63 -30.36
N LEU A 129 -13.43 -0.58 -29.53
CA LEU A 129 -12.38 0.41 -29.31
C LEU A 129 -11.16 -0.23 -28.62
N VAL A 130 -11.38 -1.16 -27.69
CA VAL A 130 -10.31 -1.94 -27.03
C VAL A 130 -9.55 -2.76 -28.05
N LYS A 131 -10.26 -3.50 -28.90
CA LYS A 131 -9.66 -4.35 -29.95
C LYS A 131 -8.70 -3.59 -30.87
N VAL A 132 -9.06 -2.34 -31.24
CA VAL A 132 -8.18 -1.46 -32.04
C VAL A 132 -7.04 -0.89 -31.19
N GLY A 133 -7.31 -0.53 -29.93
CA GLY A 133 -6.36 0.15 -29.05
C GLY A 133 -5.25 -0.73 -28.49
N VAL A 134 -5.48 -2.04 -28.34
CA VAL A 134 -4.55 -2.99 -27.72
C VAL A 134 -3.21 -3.10 -28.45
N ALA A 135 -3.17 -2.86 -29.76
CA ALA A 135 -1.93 -2.90 -30.54
C ALA A 135 -1.08 -1.65 -30.32
N ASP A 136 -1.64 -0.46 -30.63
CA ASP A 136 -0.82 0.75 -30.84
C ASP A 136 -1.13 1.92 -29.91
N ASN A 137 -2.28 1.94 -29.24
CA ASN A 137 -2.78 3.14 -28.55
C ASN A 137 -3.43 2.85 -27.19
N ARG A 138 -2.91 1.85 -26.46
CA ARG A 138 -3.48 1.32 -25.21
C ARG A 138 -3.93 2.41 -24.23
N ARG A 139 -3.03 3.35 -23.92
CA ARG A 139 -3.30 4.48 -23.01
C ARG A 139 -4.47 5.34 -23.45
N ARG A 140 -4.43 5.83 -24.70
CA ARG A 140 -5.48 6.71 -25.25
C ARG A 140 -6.82 5.99 -25.28
N THR A 141 -6.81 4.71 -25.62
CA THR A 141 -8.00 3.85 -25.61
C THR A 141 -8.53 3.65 -24.20
N GLY A 142 -7.68 3.37 -23.21
CA GLY A 142 -8.07 3.24 -21.81
C GLY A 142 -8.76 4.50 -21.28
N ILE A 143 -8.17 5.69 -21.51
CA ILE A 143 -8.78 6.97 -21.10
C ILE A 143 -10.13 7.21 -21.78
N LYS A 144 -10.21 6.97 -23.10
CA LYS A 144 -11.47 7.10 -23.83
C LYS A 144 -12.52 6.12 -23.33
N LEU A 145 -12.12 4.90 -22.97
CA LEU A 145 -13.01 3.88 -22.44
C LEU A 145 -13.54 4.27 -21.05
N GLY A 146 -12.66 4.70 -20.13
CA GLY A 146 -13.08 5.19 -18.81
C GLY A 146 -14.04 6.38 -18.89
N ARG A 147 -13.83 7.34 -19.79
CA ARG A 147 -14.80 8.43 -20.01
C ARG A 147 -16.15 7.95 -20.54
N ARG A 148 -16.17 6.86 -21.32
CA ARG A 148 -17.41 6.28 -21.83
C ARG A 148 -18.19 5.57 -20.74
N THR A 149 -17.54 4.91 -19.78
CA THR A 149 -18.24 4.16 -18.71
C THR A 149 -19.10 5.05 -17.83
N HIS A 150 -18.66 6.28 -17.51
CA HIS A 150 -19.50 7.26 -16.80
C HIS A 150 -20.84 7.53 -17.53
N LYS A 151 -20.80 7.71 -18.86
CA LYS A 151 -22.02 7.92 -19.66
C LYS A 151 -22.90 6.67 -19.76
N LEU A 152 -22.31 5.47 -19.68
CA LEU A 152 -23.05 4.21 -19.68
C LEU A 152 -23.74 3.98 -18.32
N LEU A 153 -23.07 4.33 -17.21
CA LEU A 153 -23.65 4.24 -15.87
C LEU A 153 -24.89 5.14 -15.71
N ALA A 154 -24.84 6.37 -16.26
CA ALA A 154 -26.01 7.24 -16.29
C ALA A 154 -27.21 6.59 -17.01
N SER A 155 -26.98 6.01 -18.21
CA SER A 155 -28.02 5.29 -18.94
C SER A 155 -28.52 4.02 -18.24
N TYR A 156 -27.68 3.35 -17.46
CA TYR A 156 -28.12 2.25 -16.60
C TYR A 156 -29.09 2.73 -15.52
N ASN A 157 -28.81 3.87 -14.87
CA ASN A 157 -29.67 4.39 -13.81
C ASN A 157 -31.08 4.73 -14.32
N GLU A 158 -31.17 5.34 -15.50
CA GLU A 158 -32.44 5.63 -16.18
C GLU A 158 -33.23 4.35 -16.47
N LEU A 159 -32.56 3.34 -17.04
CA LEU A 159 -33.13 2.04 -17.37
C LEU A 159 -33.63 1.27 -16.14
N GLN A 160 -32.88 1.32 -15.03
CA GLN A 160 -33.27 0.67 -13.79
C GLN A 160 -34.50 1.34 -13.18
N ALA A 161 -34.59 2.68 -13.25
CA ALA A 161 -35.77 3.42 -12.79
C ALA A 161 -37.02 3.02 -13.59
N GLN A 162 -36.92 2.92 -14.92
CA GLN A 162 -38.01 2.45 -15.78
C GLN A 162 -38.45 1.02 -15.43
N THR A 163 -37.49 0.12 -15.18
CA THR A 163 -37.80 -1.26 -14.77
C THR A 163 -38.59 -1.30 -13.46
N LEU A 164 -38.23 -0.45 -12.49
CA LEU A 164 -38.92 -0.36 -11.20
C LEU A 164 -40.32 0.27 -11.31
N GLN A 165 -40.54 1.17 -12.27
CA GLN A 165 -41.88 1.73 -12.55
C GLN A 165 -42.86 0.66 -13.07
N ALA A 166 -42.36 -0.33 -13.81
CA ALA A 166 -43.14 -1.46 -14.32
C ALA A 166 -43.40 -2.56 -13.27
N LYS A 167 -43.05 -2.37 -11.99
CA LYS A 167 -43.16 -3.43 -10.97
C LYS A 167 -44.57 -4.01 -10.81
N LEU A 168 -45.62 -3.20 -11.01
CA LEU A 168 -47.01 -3.63 -10.85
C LEU A 168 -47.53 -4.43 -12.06
N THR A 169 -46.79 -4.44 -13.18
CA THR A 169 -47.16 -5.16 -14.40
C THR A 169 -46.41 -6.49 -14.55
N LEU A 170 -45.60 -6.87 -13.55
CA LEU A 170 -44.75 -8.05 -13.57
C LEU A 170 -45.09 -8.96 -12.39
N SER A 171 -44.94 -10.26 -12.59
CA SER A 171 -44.85 -11.21 -11.46
C SER A 171 -43.56 -10.99 -10.68
N ASP A 172 -43.51 -11.48 -9.44
CA ASP A 172 -42.31 -11.39 -8.60
C ASP A 172 -41.07 -12.01 -9.27
N GLU A 173 -41.25 -13.15 -9.94
CA GLU A 173 -40.17 -13.83 -10.69
C GLU A 173 -39.66 -12.97 -11.87
N GLN A 174 -40.57 -12.36 -12.62
CA GLN A 174 -40.22 -11.48 -13.74
C GLN A 174 -39.55 -10.18 -13.28
N LEU A 175 -40.02 -9.61 -12.17
CA LEU A 175 -39.43 -8.42 -11.57
C LEU A 175 -38.01 -8.72 -11.07
N GLN A 176 -37.82 -9.85 -10.38
CA GLN A 176 -36.51 -10.30 -9.92
C GLN A 176 -35.55 -10.53 -11.11
N ALA A 177 -35.99 -11.26 -12.14
CA ALA A 177 -35.18 -11.52 -13.34
C ALA A 177 -34.80 -10.22 -14.08
N ALA A 178 -35.73 -9.26 -14.18
CA ALA A 178 -35.48 -7.96 -14.79
C ALA A 178 -34.44 -7.15 -14.01
N ILE A 179 -34.59 -7.05 -12.68
CA ILE A 179 -33.65 -6.31 -11.83
C ILE A 179 -32.25 -6.94 -11.87
N LEU A 180 -32.15 -8.26 -11.73
CA LEU A 180 -30.85 -8.93 -11.65
C LEU A 180 -30.10 -8.92 -12.99
N SER A 181 -30.82 -9.04 -14.11
CA SER A 181 -30.21 -8.90 -15.45
C SER A 181 -29.73 -7.47 -15.71
N ASN A 182 -30.48 -6.44 -15.27
CA ASN A 182 -30.02 -5.05 -15.29
C ASN A 182 -28.77 -4.81 -14.44
N VAL A 183 -28.74 -5.34 -13.20
CA VAL A 183 -27.55 -5.25 -12.32
C VAL A 183 -26.33 -5.89 -12.99
N SER A 184 -26.52 -6.97 -13.76
CA SER A 184 -25.45 -7.58 -14.53
C SER A 184 -24.95 -6.68 -15.67
N LEU A 185 -25.82 -5.89 -16.32
CA LEU A 185 -25.42 -4.83 -17.25
C LEU A 185 -24.60 -3.73 -16.55
N LYS A 186 -24.97 -3.33 -15.32
CA LYS A 186 -24.17 -2.39 -14.51
C LYS A 186 -22.77 -2.94 -14.27
N ARG A 187 -22.67 -4.20 -13.85
CA ARG A 187 -21.39 -4.89 -13.61
C ARG A 187 -20.53 -4.96 -14.87
N LEU A 188 -21.13 -5.18 -16.04
CA LEU A 188 -20.40 -5.08 -17.32
C LEU A 188 -19.79 -3.69 -17.54
N ILE A 189 -20.52 -2.62 -17.21
CA ILE A 189 -20.03 -1.25 -17.36
C ILE A 189 -18.90 -0.94 -16.37
N GLU A 190 -19.06 -1.33 -15.11
CA GLU A 190 -18.02 -1.19 -14.08
C GLU A 190 -16.75 -1.97 -14.49
N GLN A 191 -16.93 -3.18 -15.03
CA GLN A 191 -15.83 -4.01 -15.51
C GLN A 191 -15.12 -3.42 -16.76
N LEU A 192 -15.82 -2.65 -17.61
CA LEU A 192 -15.15 -1.88 -18.68
C LEU A 192 -14.19 -0.82 -18.12
N SER A 193 -14.44 -0.27 -16.92
CA SER A 193 -13.49 0.63 -16.26
C SER A 193 -12.23 -0.13 -15.82
N VAL A 194 -12.36 -1.39 -15.38
CA VAL A 194 -11.22 -2.26 -15.07
C VAL A 194 -10.40 -2.58 -16.33
N VAL A 195 -11.06 -2.85 -17.46
CA VAL A 195 -10.39 -3.00 -18.77
C VAL A 195 -9.64 -1.73 -19.16
N ALA A 196 -10.24 -0.57 -18.96
CA ALA A 196 -9.60 0.72 -19.22
C ALA A 196 -8.34 0.92 -18.38
N GLU A 197 -8.36 0.58 -17.09
CA GLU A 197 -7.18 0.63 -16.23
C GLU A 197 -6.10 -0.35 -16.67
N ALA A 198 -6.45 -1.58 -17.03
CA ALA A 198 -5.47 -2.57 -17.49
C ALA A 198 -4.71 -2.07 -18.74
N LEU A 199 -5.41 -1.40 -19.66
CA LEU A 199 -4.78 -0.77 -20.83
C LEU A 199 -3.82 0.37 -20.46
N ILE A 200 -4.17 1.17 -19.46
CA ILE A 200 -3.29 2.24 -18.95
C ILE A 200 -2.06 1.62 -18.28
N LYS A 201 -2.25 0.62 -17.42
CA LYS A 201 -1.18 -0.11 -16.72
C LYS A 201 -0.20 -0.78 -17.67
N ALA A 202 -0.70 -1.37 -18.76
CA ALA A 202 0.12 -2.01 -19.79
C ALA A 202 1.07 -1.04 -20.52
N ASP A 203 0.79 0.27 -20.52
CA ASP A 203 1.62 1.26 -21.19
C ASP A 203 2.48 2.11 -20.23
N LEU A 204 1.86 2.64 -19.17
CA LEU A 204 2.48 3.55 -18.20
C LEU A 204 3.15 2.84 -17.02
N GLY A 205 2.73 1.62 -16.69
CA GLY A 205 3.19 0.85 -15.54
C GLY A 205 2.08 0.62 -14.51
N GLN A 206 2.33 -0.32 -13.59
CA GLN A 206 1.37 -0.86 -12.60
C GLN A 206 0.83 0.14 -11.56
N VAL A 207 1.32 1.38 -11.59
CA VAL A 207 0.90 2.44 -10.66
C VAL A 207 -0.23 3.28 -11.26
N ALA A 208 -0.27 3.40 -12.59
CA ALA A 208 -1.23 4.26 -13.25
C ALA A 208 -2.63 3.62 -13.25
N THR A 209 -3.62 4.36 -12.78
CA THR A 209 -5.04 4.02 -12.76
C THR A 209 -5.82 5.10 -13.51
N LEU A 210 -7.13 4.90 -13.71
CA LEU A 210 -7.98 5.97 -14.24
C LEU A 210 -8.07 7.14 -13.26
N GLN A 211 -8.13 6.84 -11.97
CA GLN A 211 -8.27 7.80 -10.88
C GLN A 211 -7.06 8.73 -10.77
N ASN A 212 -5.84 8.19 -10.82
CA ASN A 212 -4.63 8.98 -10.63
C ASN A 212 -3.98 9.51 -11.91
N TYR A 213 -4.55 9.18 -13.07
CA TYR A 213 -4.06 9.68 -14.36
C TYR A 213 -3.97 11.21 -14.45
N PRO A 214 -4.96 12.00 -13.96
CA PRO A 214 -4.85 13.46 -13.92
C PRO A 214 -3.67 13.93 -13.06
N HIS A 215 -3.47 13.36 -11.87
CA HIS A 215 -2.35 13.68 -11.00
C HIS A 215 -0.99 13.39 -11.65
N LEU A 216 -0.89 12.29 -12.41
CA LEU A 216 0.32 11.96 -13.17
C LEU A 216 0.56 12.93 -14.34
N LEU A 217 -0.50 13.47 -14.95
CA LEU A 217 -0.39 14.48 -16.01
C LEU A 217 0.12 15.82 -15.46
N ASP A 218 -0.43 16.25 -14.33
CA ASP A 218 0.02 17.45 -13.62
C ASP A 218 1.47 17.29 -13.17
N SER A 219 1.79 16.12 -12.59
CA SER A 219 3.15 15.74 -12.20
C SER A 219 4.14 15.82 -13.37
N ALA A 220 3.76 15.30 -14.54
CA ALA A 220 4.60 15.39 -15.74
C ALA A 220 4.83 16.84 -16.18
N SER A 221 3.75 17.63 -16.18
CA SER A 221 3.79 19.05 -16.54
C SER A 221 4.69 19.86 -15.60
N ASN A 222 4.59 19.62 -14.29
CA ASN A 222 5.44 20.26 -13.27
C ASN A 222 6.93 19.89 -13.43
N LEU A 223 7.23 18.71 -13.99
CA LEU A 223 8.59 18.31 -14.32
C LEU A 223 9.05 18.83 -15.70
N ASN A 224 8.22 19.58 -16.42
CA ASN A 224 8.45 20.03 -17.81
C ASN A 224 8.58 18.90 -18.83
N TYR A 225 7.86 17.78 -18.62
CA TYR A 225 7.81 16.66 -19.55
C TYR A 225 6.38 16.35 -19.99
N ASN A 226 6.23 15.77 -21.17
CA ASN A 226 4.97 15.11 -21.51
C ASN A 226 4.91 13.74 -20.82
N LEU A 227 3.76 13.36 -20.26
CA LEU A 227 3.56 12.04 -19.65
C LEU A 227 3.82 10.87 -20.65
N LYS A 228 3.79 11.13 -21.96
CA LYS A 228 4.16 10.14 -22.99
C LYS A 228 5.65 9.79 -22.98
N ASP A 229 6.51 10.69 -22.49
CA ASP A 229 7.97 10.57 -22.48
C ASP A 229 8.48 10.02 -21.14
N LEU A 230 7.58 9.86 -20.17
CA LEU A 230 7.87 9.37 -18.83
C LEU A 230 7.53 7.88 -18.65
N LYS A 231 8.16 7.29 -17.65
CA LYS A 231 7.87 5.95 -17.12
C LYS A 231 7.61 6.04 -15.62
N VAL A 232 6.53 5.39 -15.18
CA VAL A 232 6.11 5.36 -13.77
C VAL A 232 6.31 3.94 -13.23
N ARG A 233 7.24 3.79 -12.30
CA ARG A 233 7.61 2.49 -11.72
C ARG A 233 7.28 2.46 -10.23
N ARG A 234 6.55 1.43 -9.79
CA ARG A 234 6.23 1.25 -8.37
C ARG A 234 7.50 1.10 -7.54
N LEU A 235 7.58 1.84 -6.42
CA LEU A 235 8.66 1.72 -5.44
C LEU A 235 8.24 0.89 -4.23
N ALA A 236 7.00 1.05 -3.77
CA ALA A 236 6.48 0.35 -2.61
C ALA A 236 5.02 -0.09 -2.80
N LEU A 237 4.64 -1.13 -2.06
CA LEU A 237 3.25 -1.58 -1.90
C LEU A 237 2.77 -1.12 -0.53
N THR A 238 1.79 -0.23 -0.50
CA THR A 238 1.21 0.28 0.75
C THR A 238 -0.03 -0.54 1.11
N ARG A 239 -0.27 -0.73 2.41
CA ARG A 239 -1.50 -1.40 2.89
C ARG A 239 -2.76 -0.54 2.67
N SER A 240 -2.61 0.77 2.55
CA SER A 240 -3.71 1.70 2.24
C SER A 240 -4.11 1.72 0.76
N GLY A 241 -3.33 1.06 -0.12
CA GLY A 241 -3.53 1.14 -1.57
C GLY A 241 -2.93 2.39 -2.23
N SER A 242 -2.43 3.34 -1.45
CA SER A 242 -1.68 4.53 -1.87
C SER A 242 -0.53 4.19 -2.84
N ALA A 243 -0.43 4.94 -3.93
CA ALA A 243 0.63 4.77 -4.91
C ALA A 243 1.93 5.46 -4.46
N ILE A 244 3.04 4.72 -4.45
CA ILE A 244 4.40 5.26 -4.32
C ILE A 244 5.23 4.77 -5.50
N ALA A 245 5.75 5.70 -6.30
CA ALA A 245 6.38 5.39 -7.58
C ALA A 245 7.53 6.33 -7.95
N ALA A 246 8.52 5.80 -8.65
CA ALA A 246 9.54 6.59 -9.33
C ALA A 246 9.03 7.03 -10.70
N ILE A 247 9.21 8.31 -10.99
CA ILE A 247 9.04 8.89 -12.32
C ILE A 247 10.42 9.03 -12.96
N SER A 248 10.58 8.49 -14.17
CA SER A 248 11.84 8.50 -14.92
C SER A 248 11.61 8.89 -16.38
N HIS A 249 12.62 9.49 -16.99
CA HIS A 249 12.59 9.83 -18.42
C HIS A 249 13.11 8.68 -19.28
N LYS A 250 12.54 8.49 -20.47
CA LYS A 250 12.86 7.36 -21.38
C LYS A 250 14.28 7.37 -21.97
N SER A 251 15.01 8.48 -21.91
CA SER A 251 16.18 8.74 -22.78
C SER A 251 17.53 8.17 -22.32
N GLU A 252 17.70 7.65 -21.10
CA GLU A 252 19.00 7.16 -20.64
C GLU A 252 18.86 5.96 -19.72
N SER A 253 19.37 4.79 -20.16
CA SER A 253 19.77 3.59 -19.38
C SER A 253 18.96 3.16 -18.14
N GLY A 254 17.75 3.69 -17.92
CA GLY A 254 16.93 3.49 -16.72
C GLY A 254 17.48 4.11 -15.43
N LYS A 255 18.48 5.00 -15.47
CA LYS A 255 19.16 5.49 -14.25
C LYS A 255 18.75 6.88 -13.74
N ASN A 256 18.19 7.76 -14.56
CA ASN A 256 17.78 9.09 -14.10
C ASN A 256 16.32 9.10 -13.63
N VAL A 257 16.12 8.74 -12.36
CA VAL A 257 14.84 8.98 -11.67
C VAL A 257 14.72 10.49 -11.43
N LEU A 258 13.66 11.08 -11.98
CA LEU A 258 13.41 12.52 -11.87
C LEU A 258 12.81 12.88 -10.51
N ALA A 259 11.86 12.06 -10.05
CA ALA A 259 11.09 12.33 -8.84
C ALA A 259 10.45 11.05 -8.28
N VAL A 260 10.05 11.11 -7.02
CA VAL A 260 9.17 10.13 -6.39
C VAL A 260 7.77 10.73 -6.29
N TYR A 261 6.80 10.04 -6.88
CA TYR A 261 5.38 10.30 -6.81
C TYR A 261 4.76 9.53 -5.64
N LYS A 262 4.02 10.25 -4.79
CA LYS A 262 3.19 9.70 -3.72
C LYS A 262 1.75 10.17 -3.92
N GLU A 263 0.79 9.28 -3.66
CA GLU A 263 -0.64 9.56 -3.71
C GLU A 263 -1.32 9.04 -2.44
N GLY A 264 -2.28 9.80 -1.92
CA GLY A 264 -3.05 9.35 -0.77
C GLY A 264 -4.10 10.36 -0.35
N ASP A 265 -4.65 10.09 0.83
CA ASP A 265 -5.53 11.01 1.55
C ASP A 265 -4.91 12.39 1.67
N ARG A 266 -5.70 13.44 1.43
CA ARG A 266 -5.24 14.83 1.41
C ARG A 266 -4.54 15.24 2.70
N ILE A 267 -5.13 14.91 3.85
CA ILE A 267 -4.60 15.28 5.17
C ILE A 267 -3.21 14.69 5.36
N LYS A 268 -3.03 13.40 5.03
CA LYS A 268 -1.74 12.73 5.12
C LYS A 268 -0.68 13.34 4.20
N ILE A 269 -1.07 13.76 3.00
CA ILE A 269 -0.15 14.42 2.07
C ILE A 269 0.25 15.81 2.58
N ASP A 270 -0.70 16.57 3.15
CA ASP A 270 -0.41 17.86 3.77
C ASP A 270 0.52 17.72 4.99
N GLU A 271 0.30 16.71 5.84
CA GLU A 271 1.17 16.36 6.97
C GLU A 271 2.59 15.99 6.51
N GLU A 272 2.72 15.18 5.46
CA GLU A 272 4.02 14.82 4.86
C GLU A 272 4.76 16.06 4.35
N VAL A 273 4.07 16.96 3.62
CA VAL A 273 4.66 18.22 3.12
C VAL A 273 5.10 19.11 4.27
N ALA A 274 4.28 19.26 5.30
CA ALA A 274 4.61 20.04 6.49
C ALA A 274 5.84 19.46 7.21
N GLY A 275 5.89 18.15 7.41
CA GLY A 275 7.01 17.44 8.02
C GLY A 275 8.32 17.61 7.23
N VAL A 276 8.27 17.43 5.91
CA VAL A 276 9.42 17.65 5.02
C VAL A 276 9.91 19.09 5.11
N ASN A 277 9.02 20.08 4.99
CA ASN A 277 9.40 21.49 5.07
C ASN A 277 10.00 21.84 6.44
N HIS A 278 9.45 21.31 7.52
CA HIS A 278 9.95 21.55 8.87
C HIS A 278 11.39 21.03 9.04
N TRP A 279 11.67 19.79 8.62
CA TRP A 279 13.03 19.24 8.65
C TRP A 279 14.01 20.01 7.76
N ARG A 280 13.55 20.49 6.60
CA ARG A 280 14.38 21.32 5.71
C ARG A 280 14.72 22.69 6.31
N THR A 281 13.86 23.26 7.14
CA THR A 281 14.19 24.48 7.90
C THR A 281 15.34 24.25 8.87
N ILE A 282 15.47 23.04 9.44
CA ILE A 282 16.55 22.68 10.36
C ILE A 282 17.87 22.39 9.63
N ASP A 283 17.84 21.53 8.61
CA ASP A 283 18.95 21.35 7.67
C ASP A 283 18.35 20.92 6.32
N PRO A 284 18.45 21.76 5.27
CA PRO A 284 17.86 21.49 3.96
C PRO A 284 18.30 20.18 3.31
N ARG A 285 19.38 19.57 3.84
CA ARG A 285 20.00 18.37 3.29
C ARG A 285 19.50 17.08 3.95
N LEU A 286 18.64 17.15 4.98
CA LEU A 286 18.14 15.98 5.71
C LEU A 286 16.88 15.38 5.12
N ALA A 287 16.10 16.14 4.36
CA ALA A 287 14.82 15.71 3.82
C ALA A 287 14.72 16.08 2.33
N PRO A 288 14.01 15.28 1.52
CA PRO A 288 13.85 15.54 0.09
C PRO A 288 13.16 16.87 -0.17
N SER A 289 13.43 17.48 -1.31
CA SER A 289 12.72 18.68 -1.74
C SER A 289 11.30 18.33 -2.20
N VAL A 290 10.29 19.12 -1.80
CA VAL A 290 8.95 19.04 -2.37
C VAL A 290 8.97 19.75 -3.73
N LEU A 291 8.74 19.00 -4.80
CA LEU A 291 8.77 19.53 -6.18
C LEU A 291 7.41 20.07 -6.59
N SER A 292 6.33 19.36 -6.23
CA SER A 292 4.97 19.85 -6.44
C SER A 292 3.96 19.09 -5.58
N GLN A 293 2.83 19.73 -5.31
CA GLN A 293 1.68 19.13 -4.64
C GLN A 293 0.42 19.48 -5.42
N THR A 294 -0.41 18.49 -5.74
CA THR A 294 -1.69 18.68 -6.45
C THR A 294 -2.87 18.36 -5.54
N GLY A 295 -4.10 18.64 -5.99
CA GLY A 295 -5.32 18.40 -5.19
C GLY A 295 -5.82 19.63 -4.41
N ARG A 296 -5.24 20.82 -4.65
CA ARG A 296 -5.86 22.11 -4.29
C ARG A 296 -6.69 22.57 -5.49
N LEU A 297 -7.98 22.24 -5.53
CA LEU A 297 -8.88 22.82 -6.52
C LEU A 297 -9.16 24.28 -6.14
N ASN A 298 -8.96 25.20 -7.08
CA ASN A 298 -9.27 26.63 -6.92
C ASN A 298 -10.78 26.92 -6.83
N ASN A 299 -11.63 25.89 -6.90
CA ASN A 299 -13.09 26.02 -7.04
C ASN A 299 -13.89 25.54 -5.81
N GLY A 300 -13.25 25.30 -4.66
CA GLY A 300 -13.95 24.97 -3.41
C GLY A 300 -14.55 23.56 -3.33
N GLU A 301 -14.40 22.72 -4.37
CA GLU A 301 -14.70 21.29 -4.28
C GLU A 301 -13.51 20.56 -3.64
N GLU A 302 -13.72 19.99 -2.47
CA GLU A 302 -12.73 19.20 -1.73
C GLU A 302 -12.49 17.87 -2.45
N ASN A 303 -11.29 17.66 -2.98
CA ASN A 303 -10.89 16.35 -3.45
C ASN A 303 -10.25 15.60 -2.28
N GLU A 304 -10.86 14.48 -1.85
CA GLU A 304 -10.36 13.68 -0.71
C GLU A 304 -8.95 13.11 -0.98
N GLN A 305 -8.55 13.03 -2.26
CA GLN A 305 -7.23 12.53 -2.67
C GLN A 305 -6.32 13.64 -3.19
N SER A 306 -5.04 13.47 -2.86
CA SER A 306 -3.96 14.40 -3.20
C SER A 306 -2.74 13.64 -3.69
N SER A 307 -1.90 14.31 -4.48
CA SER A 307 -0.61 13.76 -4.86
C SER A 307 0.55 14.71 -4.56
N LEU A 308 1.72 14.12 -4.41
CA LEU A 308 2.96 14.77 -4.02
C LEU A 308 4.09 14.27 -4.91
N LEU A 309 4.85 15.18 -5.49
CA LEU A 309 6.15 14.91 -6.08
C LEU A 309 7.25 15.38 -5.13
N ILE A 310 8.12 14.47 -4.77
CA ILE A 310 9.35 14.77 -4.03
C ILE A 310 10.58 14.40 -4.84
N GLU A 311 11.70 15.03 -4.52
CA GLU A 311 13.02 14.70 -5.02
C GLU A 311 13.35 13.22 -4.83
N HIS A 312 14.00 12.62 -5.83
CA HIS A 312 14.56 11.29 -5.68
C HIS A 312 15.91 11.35 -4.96
N ILE A 313 15.99 10.68 -3.81
CA ILE A 313 17.22 10.61 -3.03
C ILE A 313 18.04 9.39 -3.46
N PRO A 314 19.32 9.57 -3.85
CA PRO A 314 20.22 8.46 -4.15
C PRO A 314 20.63 7.69 -2.89
N GLY A 315 21.18 6.49 -3.07
CA GLY A 315 21.68 5.66 -1.97
C GLY A 315 20.82 4.43 -1.65
N LYS A 316 21.10 3.81 -0.51
CA LYS A 316 20.40 2.60 -0.01
C LYS A 316 19.73 2.89 1.32
N THR A 317 18.56 2.31 1.55
CA THR A 317 17.96 2.36 2.89
C THR A 317 18.83 1.60 3.90
N LEU A 318 18.81 2.01 5.17
CA LEU A 318 19.47 1.25 6.24
C LEU A 318 18.92 -0.18 6.31
N GLU A 319 17.62 -0.36 6.03
CA GLU A 319 17.01 -1.68 5.86
C GLU A 319 17.75 -2.51 4.81
N LYS A 320 17.97 -1.95 3.62
CA LYS A 320 18.62 -2.66 2.52
C LYS A 320 20.06 -3.06 2.87
N LEU A 321 20.82 -2.16 3.49
CA LEU A 321 22.19 -2.44 3.96
C LEU A 321 22.21 -3.60 4.95
N LEU A 322 21.30 -3.59 5.93
CA LEU A 322 21.19 -4.64 6.94
C LEU A 322 20.73 -5.99 6.34
N LEU A 323 19.75 -5.97 5.43
CA LEU A 323 19.26 -7.18 4.74
C LEU A 323 20.33 -7.80 3.83
N ASP A 324 21.16 -6.97 3.18
CA ASP A 324 22.25 -7.44 2.33
C ASP A 324 23.45 -7.98 3.13
N GLY A 325 23.46 -7.80 4.45
CA GLY A 325 24.61 -8.13 5.29
C GLY A 325 25.83 -7.24 5.03
N ASP A 326 25.60 -6.03 4.49
CA ASP A 326 26.64 -5.03 4.22
C ASP A 326 27.07 -4.38 5.54
N LYS A 327 27.97 -5.06 6.24
CA LYS A 327 28.43 -4.66 7.57
C LYS A 327 29.06 -3.27 7.57
N ASP A 328 29.93 -2.99 6.60
CA ASP A 328 30.68 -1.73 6.54
C ASP A 328 29.75 -0.58 6.15
N GLY A 329 28.86 -0.79 5.16
CA GLY A 329 27.84 0.17 4.78
C GLY A 329 26.87 0.49 5.93
N ALA A 330 26.38 -0.53 6.65
CA ALA A 330 25.50 -0.34 7.80
C ALA A 330 26.20 0.42 8.95
N GLN A 331 27.47 0.10 9.23
CA GLN A 331 28.24 0.80 10.25
C GLN A 331 28.53 2.25 9.87
N ALA A 332 28.87 2.53 8.61
CA ALA A 332 29.07 3.88 8.10
C ALA A 332 27.77 4.70 8.17
N ALA A 333 26.65 4.12 7.75
CA ALA A 333 25.33 4.73 7.83
C ALA A 333 24.96 5.09 9.29
N LEU A 334 25.15 4.18 10.25
CA LEU A 334 24.89 4.44 11.67
C LEU A 334 25.82 5.51 12.25
N ASN A 335 27.11 5.51 11.88
CA ASN A 335 28.04 6.53 12.34
C ASN A 335 27.63 7.93 11.89
N ILE A 336 27.20 8.06 10.63
CA ILE A 336 26.70 9.32 10.07
C ILE A 336 25.36 9.68 10.70
N LEU A 337 24.45 8.72 10.87
CA LEU A 337 23.18 8.90 11.57
C LEU A 337 23.40 9.50 12.96
N PHE A 338 24.29 8.92 13.76
CA PHE A 338 24.54 9.38 15.13
C PHE A 338 25.15 10.78 15.18
N LYS A 339 26.04 11.12 14.23
CA LYS A 339 26.57 12.48 14.10
C LYS A 339 25.45 13.46 13.75
N THR A 340 24.61 13.10 12.79
CA THR A 340 23.45 13.89 12.35
C THR A 340 22.48 14.10 13.49
N LEU A 341 22.01 13.04 14.16
CA LEU A 341 21.08 13.12 15.29
C LEU A 341 21.65 13.95 16.44
N ASN A 342 22.92 13.75 16.81
CA ASN A 342 23.53 14.56 17.86
C ASN A 342 23.57 16.05 17.49
N LYS A 343 23.78 16.40 16.21
CA LYS A 343 23.73 17.80 15.75
C LYS A 343 22.29 18.32 15.78
N THR A 344 21.37 17.63 15.12
CA THR A 344 19.98 18.08 14.97
C THR A 344 19.29 18.18 16.32
N TRP A 345 19.38 17.16 17.16
CA TRP A 345 18.74 17.17 18.47
C TRP A 345 19.29 18.25 19.39
N LYS A 346 20.59 18.59 19.32
CA LYS A 346 21.14 19.75 20.03
C LYS A 346 20.57 21.07 19.52
N THR A 347 20.47 21.22 18.20
CA THR A 347 19.94 22.43 17.56
C THR A 347 18.45 22.63 17.83
N THR A 348 17.67 21.54 17.89
CA THR A 348 16.22 21.57 18.09
C THR A 348 15.81 21.33 19.54
N LEU A 349 16.75 21.30 20.48
CA LEU A 349 16.42 21.04 21.88
C LEU A 349 15.59 22.19 22.43
N THR A 350 14.45 21.88 23.03
CA THR A 350 13.65 22.82 23.82
C THR A 350 13.61 22.36 25.28
N PRO A 351 13.60 23.27 26.26
CA PRO A 351 13.54 22.91 27.68
C PRO A 351 12.16 22.36 28.10
N GLU A 352 11.23 22.20 27.16
CA GLU A 352 9.88 21.72 27.44
C GLU A 352 9.91 20.23 27.78
N SER A 353 9.59 19.91 29.03
CA SER A 353 9.44 18.52 29.45
C SER A 353 8.27 17.86 28.75
N CYS A 354 8.49 16.68 28.19
CA CYS A 354 7.47 15.92 27.49
C CYS A 354 7.31 14.50 28.06
N SER A 355 6.24 13.81 27.65
CA SER A 355 5.99 12.41 27.98
C SER A 355 5.52 11.70 26.73
N ALA A 356 6.20 10.60 26.39
CA ALA A 356 5.85 9.81 25.23
C ALA A 356 4.51 9.08 25.38
N LYS A 357 4.06 8.82 26.62
CA LYS A 357 2.86 8.03 26.91
C LYS A 357 2.88 6.68 26.17
N PHE A 358 3.98 5.95 26.24
CA PHE A 358 4.19 4.69 25.54
C PHE A 358 3.11 3.67 25.87
N MET A 359 2.63 3.60 27.11
CA MET A 359 1.57 2.64 27.48
C MET A 359 0.22 3.03 26.86
N LEU A 360 -0.12 4.32 26.82
CA LEU A 360 -1.29 4.81 26.09
C LEU A 360 -1.19 4.50 24.58
N GLN A 361 0.00 4.69 23.99
CA GLN A 361 0.24 4.34 22.59
C GLN A 361 0.12 2.83 22.35
N LEU A 362 0.59 1.99 23.29
CA LEU A 362 0.47 0.54 23.25
C LEU A 362 -1.00 0.12 23.28
N GLN A 363 -1.78 0.60 24.26
CA GLN A 363 -3.21 0.31 24.40
C GLN A 363 -3.99 0.64 23.11
N LYS A 364 -3.74 1.81 22.51
CA LYS A 364 -4.40 2.24 21.26
C LYS A 364 -4.09 1.33 20.07
N ARG A 365 -2.95 0.64 20.04
CA ARG A 365 -2.44 -0.08 18.87
C ARG A 365 -2.44 -1.60 19.02
N ILE A 366 -2.59 -2.13 20.23
CA ILE A 366 -2.44 -3.56 20.50
C ILE A 366 -3.53 -4.42 19.84
N GLY A 367 -4.71 -3.85 19.57
CA GLY A 367 -5.83 -4.54 18.91
C GLY A 367 -5.46 -5.16 17.56
N ASP A 368 -4.64 -4.48 16.75
CA ASP A 368 -4.13 -5.04 15.50
C ASP A 368 -3.27 -6.29 15.73
N SER A 369 -2.45 -6.27 16.77
CA SER A 369 -1.54 -7.37 17.09
C SER A 369 -2.31 -8.57 17.62
N ARG A 370 -3.34 -8.34 18.44
CA ARG A 370 -4.27 -9.39 18.91
C ARG A 370 -5.02 -10.08 17.77
N ARG A 371 -5.39 -9.32 16.73
CA ARG A 371 -6.05 -9.91 15.55
C ARG A 371 -5.15 -10.85 14.76
N VAL A 372 -3.84 -10.56 14.70
CA VAL A 372 -2.87 -11.40 13.98
C VAL A 372 -2.41 -12.57 14.85
N HIS A 373 -2.21 -12.34 16.15
CA HIS A 373 -1.70 -13.31 17.12
C HIS A 373 -2.59 -13.35 18.38
N PRO A 374 -3.77 -14.00 18.31
CA PRO A 374 -4.70 -14.06 19.44
C PRO A 374 -4.11 -14.76 20.66
N GLU A 375 -3.08 -15.59 20.48
CA GLU A 375 -2.46 -16.38 21.54
C GLU A 375 -1.39 -15.64 22.37
N PHE A 376 -0.95 -14.44 21.97
CA PHE A 376 0.15 -13.75 22.65
C PHE A 376 -0.31 -12.91 23.84
N PHE A 377 -1.40 -12.18 23.70
CA PHE A 377 -1.84 -11.20 24.71
C PHE A 377 -2.96 -11.79 25.56
N LYS A 378 -2.70 -12.97 26.12
CA LYS A 378 -3.64 -13.72 26.94
C LYS A 378 -3.90 -13.01 28.28
N ASP A 379 -5.02 -13.41 28.86
CA ASP A 379 -5.46 -13.02 30.20
C ASP A 379 -4.54 -13.63 31.28
N GLU A 380 -4.90 -13.41 32.53
CA GLU A 380 -4.20 -13.95 33.70
C GLU A 380 -3.93 -15.46 33.56
N GLU A 381 -2.68 -15.87 33.80
CA GLU A 381 -2.30 -17.28 33.84
C GLU A 381 -2.07 -17.72 35.28
N ARG A 382 -2.75 -18.79 35.68
CA ARG A 382 -2.63 -19.36 37.02
C ARG A 382 -1.84 -20.66 36.97
N ILE A 383 -0.65 -20.65 37.56
CA ILE A 383 0.23 -21.81 37.69
C ILE A 383 0.23 -22.24 39.16
N CYS A 384 -0.60 -23.22 39.50
CA CYS A 384 -0.87 -23.60 40.90
C CYS A 384 -1.31 -22.38 41.73
N GLY A 385 -0.54 -21.99 42.75
CA GLY A 385 -0.79 -20.79 43.55
C GLY A 385 -0.20 -19.50 42.98
N TYR A 386 0.62 -19.58 41.93
CA TYR A 386 1.24 -18.43 41.29
C TYR A 386 0.28 -17.82 40.26
N VAL A 387 -0.01 -16.52 40.43
CA VAL A 387 -0.81 -15.74 39.50
C VAL A 387 0.12 -14.85 38.68
N SER A 388 0.18 -15.10 37.37
CA SER A 388 0.90 -14.24 36.44
C SER A 388 -0.05 -13.17 35.91
N ALA A 389 0.30 -11.90 36.14
CA ALA A 389 -0.49 -10.75 35.70
C ALA A 389 -0.80 -10.84 34.19
N SER A 390 -2.01 -10.42 33.82
CA SER A 390 -2.38 -10.34 32.41
C SER A 390 -1.53 -9.30 31.67
N PHE A 391 -1.46 -9.39 30.33
CA PHE A 391 -0.73 -8.39 29.57
C PHE A 391 -1.31 -6.97 29.77
N ASP A 392 -2.63 -6.84 29.84
CA ASP A 392 -3.28 -5.54 30.03
C ASP A 392 -3.04 -4.96 31.42
N GLU A 393 -3.06 -5.80 32.45
CA GLU A 393 -2.74 -5.39 33.82
C GLU A 393 -1.29 -4.90 33.91
N LEU A 394 -0.35 -5.58 33.25
CA LEU A 394 1.04 -5.11 33.19
C LEU A 394 1.13 -3.75 32.50
N VAL A 395 0.40 -3.53 31.39
CA VAL A 395 0.37 -2.25 30.69
C VAL A 395 -0.23 -1.14 31.57
N GLU A 396 -1.29 -1.42 32.33
CA GLU A 396 -1.92 -0.48 33.25
C GLU A 396 -0.99 -0.10 34.41
N ARG A 397 -0.36 -1.09 35.06
CA ARG A 397 0.61 -0.86 36.14
C ARG A 397 1.79 -0.02 35.67
N VAL A 398 2.33 -0.32 34.48
CA VAL A 398 3.41 0.47 33.89
C VAL A 398 2.93 1.87 33.49
N ALA A 399 1.69 2.03 33.03
CA ALA A 399 1.13 3.35 32.69
C ALA A 399 1.07 4.28 33.91
N ILE A 400 0.75 3.74 35.09
CA ILE A 400 0.76 4.49 36.35
C ILE A 400 2.18 4.98 36.66
N GLN A 401 3.18 4.10 36.59
CA GLN A 401 4.58 4.47 36.85
C GLN A 401 5.13 5.44 35.79
N GLU A 402 4.76 5.27 34.52
CA GLU A 402 5.17 6.11 33.39
C GLU A 402 4.85 7.60 33.60
N THR A 403 3.84 7.92 34.42
CA THR A 403 3.52 9.31 34.77
C THR A 403 4.69 10.07 35.41
N GLN A 404 5.60 9.35 36.07
CA GLN A 404 6.79 9.90 36.72
C GLN A 404 8.02 9.93 35.80
N TRP A 405 8.01 9.18 34.70
CA TRP A 405 9.13 9.04 33.77
C TRP A 405 9.01 10.06 32.64
N ARG A 406 9.17 11.35 32.96
CA ARG A 406 9.14 12.41 31.95
C ARG A 406 10.53 12.63 31.35
N ALA A 407 10.56 12.97 30.07
CA ALA A 407 11.77 13.48 29.44
C ALA A 407 11.98 14.94 29.92
N PRO A 408 13.21 15.33 30.30
CA PRO A 408 13.47 16.68 30.81
C PRO A 408 13.40 17.77 29.73
N PHE A 409 13.48 17.40 28.46
CA PHE A 409 13.43 18.28 27.30
C PHE A 409 12.68 17.60 26.15
N SER A 410 12.46 18.34 25.06
CA SER A 410 11.98 17.79 23.80
C SER A 410 12.93 18.16 22.66
N VAL A 411 12.93 17.38 21.59
CA VAL A 411 13.70 17.64 20.37
C VAL A 411 12.81 17.40 19.16
N LEU A 412 13.19 17.90 17.99
CA LEU A 412 12.52 17.49 16.77
C LEU A 412 12.79 16.01 16.50
N THR A 413 11.73 15.21 16.56
CA THR A 413 11.73 13.78 16.28
C THR A 413 11.17 13.50 14.91
N HIS A 414 11.55 12.36 14.34
CA HIS A 414 10.98 11.86 13.08
C HIS A 414 9.57 11.29 13.30
N GLY A 415 9.33 10.63 14.44
CA GLY A 415 8.02 10.10 14.82
C GLY A 415 7.65 8.73 14.21
N ASP A 416 8.39 8.27 13.19
CA ASP A 416 8.29 6.91 12.62
C ASP A 416 9.67 6.41 12.13
N PHE A 417 10.63 6.38 13.05
CA PHE A 417 12.06 6.23 12.77
C PHE A 417 12.50 4.79 12.45
N ASN A 418 11.89 4.18 11.43
CA ASN A 418 12.21 2.83 10.98
C ASN A 418 13.41 2.80 10.03
N VAL A 419 14.07 1.64 9.92
CA VAL A 419 15.21 1.40 9.01
C VAL A 419 14.93 1.67 7.52
N ASP A 420 13.68 1.58 7.06
CA ASP A 420 13.26 1.86 5.69
C ASP A 420 13.07 3.36 5.42
N ASN A 421 12.97 4.17 6.47
CA ASN A 421 12.83 5.63 6.38
C ASN A 421 14.18 6.38 6.41
N LEU A 422 15.29 5.63 6.45
CA LEU A 422 16.65 6.15 6.53
C LEU A 422 17.43 5.78 5.28
N ILE A 423 17.76 6.75 4.43
CA ILE A 423 18.56 6.52 3.21
C ILE A 423 19.99 6.99 3.44
N TYR A 424 20.95 6.10 3.25
CA TYR A 424 22.37 6.40 3.26
C TYR A 424 22.90 6.54 1.84
N ASP A 425 23.45 7.72 1.55
CA ASP A 425 24.22 8.03 0.36
C ASP A 425 25.71 7.84 0.68
N ASP A 426 26.34 6.87 0.04
CA ASP A 426 27.75 6.51 0.18
C ASP A 426 28.68 7.43 -0.60
N VAL A 427 28.17 8.17 -1.60
CA VAL A 427 28.96 9.16 -2.35
C VAL A 427 29.07 10.45 -1.54
N GLU A 428 27.93 10.98 -1.10
CA GLU A 428 27.87 12.23 -0.32
C GLU A 428 28.13 12.02 1.18
N GLN A 429 28.28 10.76 1.61
CA GLN A 429 28.45 10.35 3.01
C GLN A 429 27.38 11.01 3.91
N ARG A 430 26.13 10.89 3.50
CA ARG A 430 24.99 11.57 4.12
C ARG A 430 23.83 10.61 4.41
N ILE A 431 23.05 10.96 5.43
CA ILE A 431 21.76 10.31 5.70
C ILE A 431 20.60 11.27 5.40
N TYR A 432 19.55 10.72 4.80
CA TYR A 432 18.30 11.40 4.50
C TYR A 432 17.16 10.69 5.22
N PHE A 433 16.17 11.48 5.65
CA PHE A 433 14.93 11.03 6.27
C PHE A 433 13.77 11.18 5.27
N ILE A 434 12.94 10.16 5.19
CA ILE A 434 11.72 10.14 4.36
C ILE A 434 10.53 9.70 5.22
N ASP A 435 9.31 9.95 4.75
CA ASP A 435 8.08 9.63 5.49
C ASP A 435 7.98 10.43 6.81
N LEU A 436 8.03 11.76 6.66
CA LEU A 436 8.14 12.74 7.74
C LEU A 436 6.79 13.24 8.26
N HIS A 437 5.67 12.65 7.84
CA HIS A 437 4.31 13.03 8.25
C HIS A 437 4.04 12.99 9.76
N ARG A 438 4.92 12.38 10.57
CA ARG A 438 4.81 12.34 12.05
C ARG A 438 5.83 13.18 12.80
N ALA A 439 6.58 14.01 12.07
CA ALA A 439 7.60 14.84 12.68
C ALA A 439 7.00 15.83 13.69
N SER A 440 7.56 15.88 14.90
CA SER A 440 7.14 16.81 15.94
C SER A 440 8.20 16.97 17.03
N TYR A 441 8.09 18.04 17.81
CA TYR A 441 8.88 18.19 19.04
C TYR A 441 8.39 17.19 20.09
N PHE A 442 9.25 16.24 20.43
CA PHE A 442 8.86 15.12 21.27
C PHE A 442 10.06 14.48 21.98
N ASP A 443 9.79 13.40 22.69
CA ASP A 443 10.79 12.60 23.36
C ASP A 443 11.64 11.81 22.33
N TYR A 444 12.95 12.07 22.27
CA TYR A 444 13.89 11.39 21.37
C TYR A 444 13.97 9.87 21.58
N VAL A 445 13.59 9.36 22.76
CA VAL A 445 13.52 7.93 23.05
C VAL A 445 12.45 7.23 22.20
N GLN A 446 11.43 7.95 21.73
CA GLN A 446 10.48 7.47 20.74
C GLN A 446 11.20 6.96 19.48
N ASP A 447 12.06 7.79 18.88
CA ASP A 447 12.79 7.44 17.66
C ASP A 447 13.77 6.29 17.91
N LEU A 448 14.51 6.32 19.02
CA LEU A 448 15.47 5.27 19.37
C LEU A 448 14.79 3.90 19.54
N SER A 449 13.67 3.85 20.29
CA SER A 449 12.95 2.60 20.55
C SER A 449 12.34 2.02 19.27
N VAL A 450 11.80 2.87 18.38
CA VAL A 450 11.28 2.45 17.07
C VAL A 450 12.41 1.92 16.20
N LEU A 451 13.54 2.63 16.10
CA LEU A 451 14.67 2.20 15.27
C LEU A 451 15.23 0.85 15.73
N MET A 452 15.47 0.67 17.03
CA MET A 452 16.00 -0.58 17.57
C MET A 452 15.09 -1.78 17.27
N VAL A 453 13.77 -1.63 17.43
CA VAL A 453 12.82 -2.71 17.11
C VAL A 453 12.66 -2.90 15.60
N SER A 454 12.76 -1.84 14.81
CA SER A 454 12.71 -1.93 13.35
C SER A 454 13.91 -2.70 12.77
N ILE A 455 15.08 -2.62 13.40
CA ILE A 455 16.23 -3.49 13.09
C ILE A 455 15.92 -4.93 13.50
N TYR A 456 15.39 -5.14 14.72
CA TYR A 456 15.12 -6.49 15.24
C TYR A 456 14.13 -7.28 14.38
N ARG A 457 13.09 -6.61 13.86
CA ARG A 457 11.99 -7.26 13.12
C ARG A 457 12.37 -7.73 11.72
N LEU A 458 13.56 -7.38 11.21
CA LEU A 458 14.02 -7.81 9.87
C LEU A 458 14.18 -9.33 9.82
N GLN A 459 13.44 -9.99 8.93
CA GLN A 459 13.37 -11.44 8.81
C GLN A 459 14.56 -11.98 8.00
N VAL A 460 15.69 -12.21 8.68
CA VAL A 460 16.89 -12.81 8.07
C VAL A 460 17.22 -14.15 8.73
N LEU A 461 17.52 -15.16 7.91
CA LEU A 461 17.82 -16.52 8.36
C LEU A 461 19.30 -16.71 8.76
N SER A 462 20.22 -15.92 8.20
CA SER A 462 21.66 -15.99 8.47
C SER A 462 21.99 -15.54 9.90
N GLY A 463 22.59 -16.42 10.70
CA GLY A 463 23.00 -16.11 12.08
C GLY A 463 24.04 -14.99 12.17
N VAL A 464 24.97 -14.91 11.21
CA VAL A 464 25.98 -13.84 11.17
C VAL A 464 25.32 -12.49 10.91
N THR A 465 24.41 -12.43 9.93
CA THR A 465 23.67 -11.21 9.61
C THR A 465 22.74 -10.80 10.74
N ARG A 466 22.09 -11.76 11.41
CA ARG A 466 21.28 -11.50 12.62
C ARG A 466 22.12 -10.92 13.75
N LYS A 467 23.31 -11.46 14.01
CA LYS A 467 24.23 -10.92 15.01
C LYS A 467 24.63 -9.47 14.68
N GLN A 468 24.95 -9.19 13.42
CA GLN A 468 25.24 -7.82 12.97
C GLN A 468 24.06 -6.87 13.20
N MET A 469 22.82 -7.28 12.88
CA MET A 469 21.61 -6.50 13.18
C MET A 469 21.45 -6.24 14.68
N MET A 470 21.70 -7.24 15.53
CA MET A 470 21.64 -7.04 16.98
C MET A 470 22.70 -6.06 17.47
N ASP A 471 23.91 -6.13 16.91
CA ASP A 471 24.98 -5.20 17.24
C ASP A 471 24.68 -3.78 16.75
N SER A 472 24.02 -3.61 15.60
CA SER A 472 23.46 -2.34 15.15
C SER A 472 22.42 -1.77 16.12
N ALA A 473 21.48 -2.59 16.60
CA ALA A 473 20.50 -2.16 17.59
C ALA A 473 21.16 -1.74 18.92
N LYS A 474 22.18 -2.47 19.38
CA LYS A 474 22.99 -2.10 20.55
C LYS A 474 23.74 -0.78 20.32
N ALA A 475 24.25 -0.54 19.11
CA ALA A 475 24.90 0.72 18.77
C ALA A 475 23.94 1.92 18.90
N VAL A 476 22.67 1.76 18.49
CA VAL A 476 21.61 2.76 18.68
C VAL A 476 21.37 3.03 20.17
N TYR A 477 21.28 1.99 21.01
CA TYR A 477 21.19 2.14 22.47
C TYR A 477 22.38 2.93 23.02
N HIS A 478 23.61 2.54 22.67
CA HIS A 478 24.81 3.19 23.19
C HIS A 478 24.91 4.65 22.75
N PHE A 479 24.44 4.99 21.55
CA PHE A 479 24.30 6.37 21.11
C PHE A 479 23.30 7.13 22.00
N GLY A 480 22.10 6.60 22.18
CA GLY A 480 21.06 7.19 23.02
C GLY A 480 21.53 7.43 24.45
N ARG A 481 22.16 6.44 25.08
CA ARG A 481 22.68 6.55 26.45
C ARG A 481 23.76 7.64 26.58
N ARG A 482 24.66 7.75 25.61
CA ARG A 482 25.66 8.83 25.60
C ARG A 482 25.01 10.20 25.43
N PHE A 483 23.96 10.30 24.62
CA PHE A 483 23.21 11.55 24.46
C PHE A 483 22.50 11.93 25.76
N ALA A 484 21.79 10.97 26.38
CA ALA A 484 21.12 11.13 27.67
C ALA A 484 22.07 11.65 28.76
N ASN A 485 23.24 11.01 28.92
CA ASN A 485 24.22 11.42 29.93
C ASN A 485 24.73 12.85 29.71
N ARG A 486 24.90 13.28 28.45
CA ARG A 486 25.32 14.66 28.13
C ARG A 486 24.23 15.69 28.40
N GLN A 487 22.96 15.29 28.32
CA GLN A 487 21.81 16.16 28.58
C GLN A 487 21.23 15.98 29.99
N GLN A 488 21.94 15.24 30.86
CA GLN A 488 21.51 14.96 32.25
C GLN A 488 20.11 14.34 32.34
N ASP A 489 19.82 13.42 31.41
CA ASP A 489 18.53 12.77 31.30
C ASP A 489 18.51 11.46 32.09
N GLU A 490 18.10 11.57 33.35
CA GLU A 490 18.12 10.47 34.33
C GLU A 490 17.05 9.41 34.06
N THR A 491 15.94 9.76 33.42
CA THR A 491 14.82 8.84 33.16
C THR A 491 14.95 8.06 31.84
N PHE A 492 16.07 8.22 31.13
CA PHE A 492 16.30 7.58 29.82
C PHE A 492 16.07 6.07 29.81
N GLU A 493 16.61 5.34 30.79
CA GLU A 493 16.60 3.86 30.82
C GLU A 493 15.17 3.31 30.95
N VAL A 494 14.38 3.86 31.87
CA VAL A 494 12.99 3.44 32.11
C VAL A 494 12.09 3.82 30.92
N ARG A 495 12.27 5.02 30.35
CA ARG A 495 11.53 5.44 29.15
C ARG A 495 11.89 4.58 27.94
N LEU A 496 13.16 4.23 27.76
CA LEU A 496 13.57 3.37 26.65
C LEU A 496 13.01 1.95 26.82
N ALA A 497 13.01 1.40 28.03
CA ALA A 497 12.37 0.12 28.29
C ALA A 497 10.85 0.14 27.97
N ALA A 498 10.13 1.19 28.37
CA ALA A 498 8.71 1.36 28.07
C ALA A 498 8.46 1.50 26.55
N GLY A 499 9.29 2.30 25.86
CA GLY A 499 9.24 2.48 24.42
C GLY A 499 9.54 1.19 23.63
N LEU A 500 10.52 0.40 24.09
CA LEU A 500 10.83 -0.91 23.52
C LEU A 500 9.70 -1.91 23.76
N ALA A 501 9.13 -1.95 24.97
CA ALA A 501 7.98 -2.81 25.27
C ALA A 501 6.81 -2.52 24.32
N ARG A 502 6.46 -1.24 24.16
CA ARG A 502 5.43 -0.81 23.21
C ARG A 502 5.78 -1.21 21.78
N SER A 503 7.01 -0.95 21.34
CA SER A 503 7.41 -1.16 19.95
C SER A 503 7.52 -2.65 19.60
N PHE A 504 8.01 -3.50 20.50
CA PHE A 504 8.02 -4.95 20.33
C PHE A 504 6.61 -5.53 20.23
N ALA A 505 5.72 -5.18 21.17
CA ALA A 505 4.36 -5.69 21.20
C ALA A 505 3.58 -5.28 19.94
N THR A 506 3.57 -4.00 19.61
CA THR A 506 2.80 -3.47 18.47
C THR A 506 3.37 -3.86 17.10
N SER A 507 4.66 -4.24 17.02
CA SER A 507 5.27 -4.68 15.76
C SER A 507 4.94 -6.12 15.41
N THR A 508 4.42 -6.93 16.34
CA THR A 508 4.02 -8.32 16.05
C THR A 508 2.95 -8.41 14.97
N ARG A 509 2.09 -7.41 14.80
CA ARG A 509 1.10 -7.30 13.70
C ARG A 509 1.71 -7.29 12.29
N PHE A 510 3.02 -7.08 12.17
CA PHE A 510 3.74 -7.08 10.90
C PHE A 510 4.45 -8.42 10.62
N ILE A 511 4.51 -9.31 11.61
CA ILE A 511 5.31 -10.53 11.55
C ILE A 511 4.36 -11.73 11.62
N PHE A 512 4.23 -12.45 10.51
CA PHE A 512 3.44 -13.69 10.49
C PHE A 512 4.22 -14.91 11.01
N ASP A 513 5.56 -14.89 10.88
CA ASP A 513 6.41 -15.94 11.44
C ASP A 513 6.24 -16.04 12.97
N LYS A 514 5.63 -17.14 13.41
CA LYS A 514 5.29 -17.34 14.83
C LYS A 514 6.52 -17.29 15.72
N LYS A 515 7.66 -17.85 15.29
CA LYS A 515 8.87 -17.90 16.10
C LYS A 515 9.41 -16.50 16.40
N LEU A 516 9.56 -15.65 15.39
CA LEU A 516 10.00 -14.27 15.57
C LEU A 516 8.96 -13.46 16.34
N ALA A 517 7.68 -13.58 16.00
CA ALA A 517 6.62 -12.83 16.65
C ALA A 517 6.49 -13.18 18.15
N SER A 518 6.59 -14.47 18.51
CA SER A 518 6.65 -14.90 19.93
C SER A 518 7.87 -14.33 20.65
N ARG A 519 9.06 -14.34 20.03
CA ARG A 519 10.27 -13.75 20.62
C ARG A 519 10.12 -12.24 20.88
N MET A 520 9.43 -11.52 19.99
CA MET A 520 9.13 -10.10 20.17
C MET A 520 8.12 -9.88 21.30
N HIS A 521 7.03 -10.63 21.29
CA HIS A 521 6.02 -10.58 22.35
C HIS A 521 6.64 -10.84 23.74
N LEU A 522 7.46 -11.90 23.88
CA LEU A 522 8.10 -12.24 25.14
C LEU A 522 9.05 -11.15 25.63
N ARG A 523 9.77 -10.47 24.73
CA ARG A 523 10.60 -9.29 25.08
C ARG A 523 9.76 -8.13 25.57
N ALA A 524 8.61 -7.87 24.93
CA ALA A 524 7.69 -6.85 25.41
C ALA A 524 7.16 -7.18 26.81
N ARG A 525 6.69 -8.41 27.01
CA ARG A 525 6.20 -8.87 28.32
C ARG A 525 7.29 -8.81 29.39
N TYR A 526 8.48 -9.30 29.09
CA TYR A 526 9.63 -9.25 30.00
C TYR A 526 9.96 -7.82 30.46
N LEU A 527 9.91 -6.85 29.55
CA LEU A 527 10.12 -5.44 29.89
C LEU A 527 8.98 -4.90 30.77
N LEU A 528 7.72 -5.19 30.43
CA LEU A 528 6.58 -4.75 31.21
C LEU A 528 6.59 -5.36 32.62
N GLU A 529 6.89 -6.64 32.77
CA GLU A 529 7.00 -7.31 34.07
C GLU A 529 8.10 -6.71 34.95
N ARG A 530 9.24 -6.32 34.35
CA ARG A 530 10.31 -5.64 35.07
C ARG A 530 9.89 -4.25 35.50
N LEU A 531 9.35 -3.46 34.58
CA LEU A 531 8.89 -2.10 34.85
C LEU A 531 7.80 -2.10 35.93
N ALA A 532 6.78 -2.95 35.82
CA ALA A 532 5.67 -3.02 36.77
C ALA A 532 6.08 -3.35 38.22
N LYS A 533 7.30 -3.88 38.43
CA LYS A 533 7.85 -4.23 39.75
C LYS A 533 8.75 -3.15 40.36
N LEU A 534 9.07 -2.09 39.62
CA LEU A 534 9.98 -1.06 40.10
C LEU A 534 9.34 -0.22 41.20
N THR A 535 10.09 0.00 42.28
CA THR A 535 9.84 1.12 43.21
C THR A 535 10.42 2.42 42.64
N PRO A 536 10.02 3.61 43.13
CA PRO A 536 10.59 4.88 42.71
C PRO A 536 12.12 4.95 42.82
N GLU A 537 12.71 4.36 43.86
CA GLU A 537 14.16 4.33 44.09
C GLU A 537 14.85 3.38 43.09
N GLN A 538 14.23 2.23 42.81
CA GLN A 538 14.75 1.27 41.82
C GLN A 538 14.68 1.84 40.40
N ALA A 539 13.68 2.67 40.10
CA ALA A 539 13.55 3.30 38.79
C ALA A 539 14.73 4.23 38.46
N GLN A 540 15.33 4.90 39.46
CA GLN A 540 16.48 5.79 39.28
C GLN A 540 17.77 5.04 38.90
N THR A 541 17.90 3.79 39.34
CA THR A 541 19.09 2.95 39.09
C THR A 541 18.83 1.87 38.03
N PHE A 542 17.63 1.85 37.45
CA PHE A 542 17.25 0.88 36.44
C PHE A 542 18.17 0.97 35.22
N THR A 543 18.61 -0.19 34.74
CA THR A 543 19.41 -0.31 33.51
C THR A 543 18.71 -1.28 32.57
N LEU A 544 18.61 -0.91 31.30
CA LEU A 544 18.01 -1.77 30.28
C LEU A 544 18.80 -3.09 30.16
N PRO A 545 18.13 -4.26 30.23
CA PRO A 545 18.75 -5.58 30.06
C PRO A 545 19.11 -5.84 28.59
N LEU A 546 20.08 -5.09 28.07
CA LEU A 546 20.41 -5.03 26.64
C LEU A 546 20.85 -6.38 26.07
N ARG A 547 21.58 -7.19 26.87
CA ARG A 547 22.09 -8.49 26.44
C ARG A 547 20.95 -9.49 26.22
N GLU A 548 20.00 -9.51 27.14
CA GLU A 548 18.83 -10.38 27.13
C GLU A 548 17.88 -10.01 25.97
N LEU A 549 17.76 -8.71 25.68
CA LEU A 549 16.89 -8.24 24.59
C LEU A 549 17.47 -8.49 23.18
N TYR A 550 18.79 -8.43 23.01
CA TYR A 550 19.42 -8.50 21.68
C TYR A 550 20.44 -9.66 21.58
N VAL A 551 20.04 -10.81 22.14
CA VAL A 551 20.67 -12.13 21.92
C VAL A 551 20.00 -12.85 20.75
N GLU A 552 20.81 -13.42 19.85
CA GLU A 552 20.40 -14.24 18.70
C GLU A 552 21.25 -15.50 18.60
#